data_AF-A0A931VRN3-F1
#
_entry.id   AF-A0A931VRN3-F1
#
_cell.length_a   1.000
_cell.length_b   1.000
_cell.length_c   1.000
_cell.angle_alpha   90.00
_cell.angle_beta   90.00
_cell.angle_gamma   90.00
#
_symmetry.space_group_name_H-M   'P 1'
#
loop_
_entity.id
_entity.type
_entity.pdbx_description
1 polymer ?
#
loop_
_entity_poly.entity_id
_entity_poly.type
_entity_poly.pdbx_seq_one_letter_code
_entity_poly.pdbx_strand_id
1 'polypeptide(L)'
;MAQVLPAPDEIKRSLVENMTLAHINALDAQGVSRTSVTPGLLVERLAELEQTHRQATFGKDLTEVKRAYRLLRDASRHLLRYVQPEEYPDTFSQICLYYHDAQCILNRPDEALLYAKTAQLVLESIEQIESGYSRKQRDELEINAIRGEAIAYHNLGLDRIVPDILLNRACSTSAYRNARHFWEPLVKRDLINSLAETPRFSIREVNKTAQQIAKICEKNGDEFTCLLVREGWLRSLIRRGKTKAAERIFKEEMERLPRLPYVGALHRALLFKSGARLAWALRDREVWSIRIAETVGLMSRAGLTHQISLIRRIYGSAVESVLAQPGIDPIESRRA
;
A
#
# COMPACT_ATOMS: atom_id res chain seq x y z
N MET A 1 -6.54 13.42 20.24
CA MET A 1 -7.09 13.25 18.87
C MET A 1 -7.60 11.83 18.57
N ALA A 2 -6.93 10.76 19.01
CA ALA A 2 -7.34 9.38 18.66
C ALA A 2 -8.70 8.89 19.21
N GLN A 3 -9.17 9.42 20.35
CA GLN A 3 -10.49 9.05 20.93
C GLN A 3 -11.67 9.45 20.03
N VAL A 4 -11.48 10.37 19.08
CA VAL A 4 -12.51 10.88 18.17
C VAL A 4 -12.51 10.13 16.81
N LEU A 5 -11.57 9.20 16.61
CA LEU A 5 -11.49 8.44 15.36
C LEU A 5 -12.64 7.42 15.24
N PRO A 6 -13.33 7.30 14.09
CA PRO A 6 -14.36 6.30 13.87
C PRO A 6 -13.75 4.91 13.60
N ALA A 7 -12.95 4.41 14.55
CA ALA A 7 -12.27 3.11 14.49
C ALA A 7 -12.63 2.23 15.70
N PRO A 8 -12.53 0.90 15.60
CA PRO A 8 -12.60 0.00 16.76
C PRO A 8 -11.62 0.41 17.87
N ASP A 9 -11.99 0.17 19.13
CA ASP A 9 -11.19 0.65 20.28
C ASP A 9 -9.80 0.01 20.38
N GLU A 10 -9.62 -1.19 19.82
CA GLU A 10 -8.32 -1.84 19.65
C GLU A 10 -7.43 -1.05 18.67
N ILE A 11 -8.00 -0.61 17.55
CA ILE A 11 -7.30 0.23 16.56
C ILE A 11 -7.00 1.61 17.15
N LYS A 12 -7.94 2.22 17.88
CA LYS A 12 -7.69 3.52 18.55
C LYS A 12 -6.54 3.43 19.55
N ARG A 13 -6.50 2.38 20.38
CA ARG A 13 -5.42 2.17 21.37
C ARG A 13 -4.08 1.95 20.68
N SER A 14 -4.02 1.03 19.71
CA SER A 14 -2.81 0.82 18.92
C SER A 14 -2.36 2.10 18.22
N LEU A 15 -3.27 2.91 17.67
CA LEU A 15 -2.91 4.19 17.05
C LEU A 15 -2.36 5.20 18.04
N VAL A 16 -2.91 5.29 19.25
CA VAL A 16 -2.34 6.16 20.31
C VAL A 16 -0.94 5.69 20.66
N GLU A 17 -0.78 4.41 20.97
CA GLU A 17 0.51 3.81 21.35
C GLU A 17 1.54 4.02 20.25
N ASN A 18 1.19 3.73 19.01
CA ASN A 18 2.06 3.90 17.85
C ASN A 18 2.36 5.37 17.55
N MET A 19 1.42 6.30 17.69
CA MET A 19 1.70 7.73 17.54
C MET A 19 2.64 8.24 18.64
N THR A 20 2.45 7.78 19.87
CA THR A 20 3.33 8.09 20.99
C THR A 20 4.72 7.50 20.77
N LEU A 21 4.81 6.25 20.33
CA LEU A 21 6.08 5.60 19.97
C LEU A 21 6.78 6.27 18.79
N ALA A 22 6.04 6.73 17.77
CA ALA A 22 6.62 7.50 16.66
C ALA A 22 7.30 8.76 17.17
N HIS A 23 6.62 9.47 18.07
CA HIS A 23 7.13 10.70 18.66
C HIS A 23 8.30 10.44 19.61
N ILE A 24 8.21 9.43 20.49
CA ILE A 24 9.30 9.03 21.39
C ILE A 24 10.51 8.58 20.58
N ASN A 25 10.35 7.71 19.58
CA ASN A 25 11.46 7.26 18.73
C ASN A 25 12.09 8.42 17.96
N ALA A 26 11.33 9.45 17.59
CA ALA A 26 11.87 10.65 16.95
C ALA A 26 12.68 11.53 17.93
N LEU A 27 12.31 11.56 19.21
CA LEU A 27 13.08 12.23 20.27
C LEU A 27 14.33 11.42 20.66
N ASP A 28 14.21 10.09 20.70
CA ASP A 28 15.32 9.18 21.02
C ASP A 28 16.32 9.06 19.86
N ALA A 29 15.87 9.28 18.62
CA ALA A 29 16.67 9.53 17.42
C ALA A 29 17.44 10.87 17.47
N GLN A 30 17.62 11.44 18.66
CA GLN A 30 18.55 12.54 18.92
C GLN A 30 19.53 12.22 20.06
N GLY A 31 19.47 11.01 20.65
CA GLY A 31 20.10 10.78 21.96
C GLY A 31 20.65 9.39 22.29
N VAL A 32 20.50 8.36 21.44
CA VAL A 32 20.93 6.98 21.81
C VAL A 32 22.05 6.44 20.93
N SER A 33 23.18 6.14 21.57
CA SER A 33 24.31 5.43 20.98
C SER A 33 23.92 3.97 20.66
N ARG A 34 23.57 3.69 19.41
CA ARG A 34 23.37 2.32 18.88
C ARG A 34 24.68 1.77 18.37
N THR A 35 24.86 0.45 18.42
CA THR A 35 26.03 -0.22 17.82
C THR A 35 26.10 0.10 16.34
N SER A 36 27.20 0.71 15.89
CA SER A 36 27.37 1.15 14.50
C SER A 36 27.55 -0.04 13.56
N VAL A 37 26.82 -0.02 12.44
CA VAL A 37 27.03 -0.92 11.31
C VAL A 37 28.15 -0.34 10.46
N THR A 38 29.06 -1.17 9.94
CA THR A 38 30.06 -0.69 8.99
C THR A 38 29.37 -0.25 7.69
N PRO A 39 29.75 0.90 7.09
CA PRO A 39 29.06 1.44 5.91
C PRO A 39 28.94 0.45 4.74
N GLY A 40 29.98 -0.35 4.48
CA GLY A 40 29.96 -1.35 3.40
C GLY A 40 28.90 -2.44 3.61
N LEU A 41 28.77 -2.94 4.84
CA LEU A 41 27.75 -3.93 5.17
C LEU A 41 26.34 -3.34 5.07
N LEU A 42 26.16 -2.06 5.42
CA LEU A 42 24.87 -1.39 5.29
C LEU A 42 24.40 -1.32 3.84
N VAL A 43 25.29 -0.95 2.91
CA VAL A 43 24.97 -0.91 1.47
C VAL A 43 24.56 -2.29 0.94
N GLU A 44 25.30 -3.34 1.31
CA GLU A 44 24.96 -4.72 0.92
C GLU A 44 23.58 -5.13 1.46
N ARG A 45 23.30 -4.87 2.74
CA ARG A 45 22.01 -5.19 3.35
C ARG A 45 20.85 -4.40 2.74
N LEU A 46 21.07 -3.15 2.37
CA LEU A 46 20.05 -2.35 1.70
C LEU A 46 19.73 -2.90 0.30
N ALA A 47 20.75 -3.33 -0.45
CA ALA A 47 20.56 -3.96 -1.75
C ALA A 47 19.80 -5.30 -1.65
N GLU A 48 20.10 -6.12 -0.64
CA GLU A 48 19.35 -7.36 -0.34
C GLU A 48 17.88 -7.06 0.00
N LEU A 49 17.62 -6.01 0.80
CA LEU A 49 16.25 -5.57 1.11
C LEU A 49 15.51 -5.10 -0.14
N GLU A 50 16.16 -4.31 -1.00
CA GLU A 50 15.55 -3.86 -2.26
C GLU A 50 15.19 -5.04 -3.16
N GLN A 51 16.10 -6.02 -3.31
CA GLN A 51 15.83 -7.23 -4.08
C GLN A 51 14.65 -8.02 -3.49
N THR A 52 14.61 -8.15 -2.17
CA THR A 52 13.51 -8.82 -1.46
C THR A 52 12.19 -8.08 -1.65
N HIS A 53 12.19 -6.73 -1.61
CA HIS A 53 11.02 -5.91 -1.86
C HIS A 53 10.50 -6.06 -3.29
N ARG A 54 11.40 -6.07 -4.28
CA ARG A 54 11.05 -6.33 -5.68
C ARG A 54 10.45 -7.73 -5.86
N GLN A 55 11.04 -8.75 -5.25
CA GLN A 55 10.51 -10.12 -5.29
C GLN A 55 9.13 -10.21 -4.63
N ALA A 56 8.92 -9.55 -3.49
CA ALA A 56 7.63 -9.53 -2.81
C ALA A 56 6.54 -8.84 -3.65
N THR A 57 6.90 -7.74 -4.32
CA THR A 57 5.94 -6.91 -5.06
C THR A 57 5.63 -7.45 -6.46
N PHE A 58 6.65 -7.97 -7.16
CA PHE A 58 6.59 -8.31 -8.58
C PHE A 58 6.87 -9.79 -8.89
N GLY A 59 7.20 -10.60 -7.88
CA GLY A 59 7.47 -12.03 -8.04
C GLY A 59 6.30 -12.79 -8.66
N LYS A 60 6.64 -13.81 -9.45
CA LYS A 60 5.67 -14.68 -10.14
C LYS A 60 5.32 -15.94 -9.33
N ASP A 61 6.30 -16.50 -8.62
CA ASP A 61 6.07 -17.61 -7.70
C ASP A 61 5.41 -17.10 -6.41
N LEU A 62 4.18 -17.54 -6.16
CA LEU A 62 3.39 -17.08 -5.02
C LEU A 62 3.97 -17.51 -3.68
N THR A 63 4.62 -18.67 -3.62
CA THR A 63 5.28 -19.17 -2.41
C THR A 63 6.50 -18.33 -2.08
N GLU A 64 7.29 -17.98 -3.10
CA GLU A 64 8.41 -17.06 -2.94
C GLU A 64 7.94 -15.66 -2.53
N VAL A 65 6.87 -15.14 -3.13
CA VAL A 65 6.26 -13.86 -2.74
C VAL A 65 5.84 -13.86 -1.27
N LYS A 66 5.14 -14.90 -0.82
CA LYS A 66 4.72 -15.05 0.59
C LYS A 66 5.92 -15.05 1.53
N ARG A 67 7.00 -15.75 1.19
CA ARG A 67 8.25 -15.76 1.97
C ARG A 67 8.95 -14.40 1.93
N ALA A 68 9.00 -13.75 0.78
CA ALA A 68 9.66 -12.46 0.58
C ALA A 68 9.02 -11.37 1.45
N TYR A 69 7.69 -11.31 1.58
CA TYR A 69 7.06 -10.35 2.51
C TYR A 69 7.44 -10.56 3.97
N ARG A 70 7.56 -11.82 4.43
CA ARG A 70 7.99 -12.14 5.80
C ARG A 70 9.46 -11.79 6.02
N LEU A 71 10.31 -12.16 5.06
CA LEU A 71 11.73 -11.83 5.08
C LEU A 71 11.95 -10.31 5.08
N LEU A 72 11.23 -9.57 4.22
CA LEU A 72 11.30 -8.11 4.14
C LEU A 72 10.96 -7.48 5.49
N ARG A 73 9.88 -7.94 6.14
CA ARG A 73 9.50 -7.48 7.48
C ARG A 73 10.63 -7.73 8.49
N ASP A 74 11.10 -8.97 8.58
CA ASP A 74 12.04 -9.38 9.63
C ASP A 74 13.41 -8.73 9.44
N ALA A 75 13.91 -8.68 8.20
CA ALA A 75 15.16 -8.04 7.86
C ALA A 75 15.10 -6.51 8.04
N SER A 76 14.02 -5.85 7.62
CA SER A 76 13.87 -4.39 7.83
C SER A 76 13.79 -4.06 9.33
N ARG A 77 13.01 -4.83 10.11
CA ARG A 77 12.94 -4.67 11.57
C ARG A 77 14.29 -4.85 12.24
N HIS A 78 15.05 -5.85 11.80
CA HIS A 78 16.39 -6.10 12.32
C HIS A 78 17.30 -4.92 12.00
N LEU A 79 17.36 -4.48 10.74
CA LEU A 79 18.25 -3.40 10.30
C LEU A 79 17.94 -2.06 10.98
N LEU A 80 16.66 -1.74 11.20
CA LEU A 80 16.24 -0.53 11.93
C LEU A 80 16.72 -0.46 13.38
N ARG A 81 17.19 -1.57 13.97
CA ARG A 81 17.82 -1.56 15.31
C ARG A 81 19.26 -1.08 15.29
N TYR A 82 19.91 -1.11 14.15
CA TYR A 82 21.35 -0.80 14.02
C TYR A 82 21.63 0.44 13.18
N VAL A 83 20.71 0.82 12.28
CA VAL A 83 20.84 2.06 11.51
C VAL A 83 20.45 3.25 12.40
N GLN A 84 21.37 4.20 12.54
CA GLN A 84 21.14 5.47 13.23
C GLN A 84 20.60 6.50 12.23
N PRO A 85 19.41 7.06 12.44
CA PRO A 85 18.84 8.07 11.53
C PRO A 85 19.68 9.35 11.44
N GLU A 86 20.46 9.68 12.48
CA GLU A 86 21.32 10.86 12.53
C GLU A 86 22.53 10.76 11.58
N GLU A 87 23.04 9.54 11.39
CA GLU A 87 24.16 9.24 10.48
C GLU A 87 23.68 8.86 9.08
N TYR A 88 22.57 8.11 8.99
CA TYR A 88 22.01 7.56 7.75
C TYR A 88 20.50 7.85 7.59
N PRO A 89 20.09 9.13 7.48
CA PRO A 89 18.67 9.52 7.49
C PRO A 89 17.89 8.97 6.30
N ASP A 90 18.51 8.96 5.11
CA ASP A 90 17.86 8.54 3.86
C ASP A 90 17.73 7.01 3.82
N THR A 91 18.79 6.28 4.18
CA THR A 91 18.77 4.81 4.33
C THR A 91 17.77 4.37 5.39
N PHE A 92 17.77 5.00 6.57
CA PHE A 92 16.81 4.70 7.65
C PHE A 92 15.37 4.86 7.18
N SER A 93 15.08 5.97 6.48
CA SER A 93 13.76 6.27 5.95
C SER A 93 13.35 5.26 4.88
N GLN A 94 14.25 4.84 4.00
CA GLN A 94 13.99 3.81 3.01
C GLN A 94 13.65 2.45 3.65
N ILE A 95 14.38 2.04 4.68
CA ILE A 95 14.09 0.80 5.42
C ILE A 95 12.73 0.90 6.13
N CYS A 96 12.38 2.06 6.68
CA CYS A 96 11.05 2.30 7.25
C CYS A 96 9.94 2.07 6.21
N LEU A 97 10.13 2.52 4.96
CA LEU A 97 9.17 2.32 3.87
C LEU A 97 9.06 0.86 3.44
N TYR A 98 10.17 0.12 3.40
CA TYR A 98 10.15 -1.32 3.16
C TYR A 98 9.40 -2.09 4.26
N TYR A 99 9.65 -1.74 5.52
CA TYR A 99 8.92 -2.32 6.65
C TYR A 99 7.42 -1.97 6.58
N HIS A 100 7.09 -0.71 6.27
CA HIS A 100 5.71 -0.25 6.06
C HIS A 100 4.97 -1.11 5.02
N ASP A 101 5.58 -1.35 3.86
CA ASP A 101 4.95 -2.10 2.77
C ASP A 101 4.67 -3.54 3.19
N ALA A 102 5.62 -4.19 3.87
CA ALA A 102 5.42 -5.52 4.43
C ALA A 102 4.26 -5.54 5.44
N GLN A 103 4.20 -4.57 6.35
CA GLN A 103 3.17 -4.50 7.38
C GLN A 103 1.77 -4.22 6.82
N CYS A 104 1.65 -3.42 5.76
CA CYS A 104 0.39 -3.26 5.04
C CYS A 104 -0.14 -4.60 4.51
N ILE A 105 0.73 -5.47 3.99
CA ILE A 105 0.34 -6.77 3.43
C ILE A 105 0.06 -7.80 4.53
N LEU A 106 0.82 -7.75 5.62
CA LEU A 106 0.69 -8.63 6.79
C LEU A 106 -0.40 -8.20 7.78
N ASN A 107 -1.30 -7.29 7.34
CA ASN A 107 -2.45 -6.83 8.11
C ASN A 107 -2.09 -6.17 9.45
N ARG A 108 -1.02 -5.36 9.45
CA ARG A 108 -0.60 -4.49 10.56
C ARG A 108 -0.53 -3.02 10.10
N PRO A 109 -1.65 -2.45 9.62
CA PRO A 109 -1.66 -1.10 9.05
C PRO A 109 -1.40 0.01 10.08
N ASP A 110 -1.58 -0.30 11.36
CA ASP A 110 -1.20 0.51 12.51
C ASP A 110 0.32 0.66 12.64
N GLU A 111 1.08 -0.45 12.57
CA GLU A 111 2.54 -0.39 12.51
C GLU A 111 3.03 0.27 11.22
N ALA A 112 2.37 -0.03 10.09
CA ALA A 112 2.71 0.64 8.84
C ALA A 112 2.63 2.16 9.00
N LEU A 113 1.54 2.67 9.60
CA LEU A 113 1.37 4.11 9.84
C LEU A 113 2.50 4.71 10.70
N LEU A 114 2.92 4.01 11.77
CA LEU A 114 4.05 4.41 12.62
C LEU A 114 5.31 4.63 11.77
N TYR A 115 5.68 3.66 10.94
CA TYR A 115 6.94 3.73 10.20
C TYR A 115 6.89 4.70 9.02
N ALA A 116 5.73 4.88 8.37
CA ALA A 116 5.56 5.95 7.38
C ALA A 116 5.70 7.34 8.00
N LYS A 117 5.19 7.55 9.22
CA LYS A 117 5.36 8.81 9.96
C LYS A 117 6.78 9.00 10.48
N THR A 118 7.42 7.93 10.94
CA THR A 118 8.82 7.98 11.40
C THR A 118 9.75 8.37 10.27
N ALA A 119 9.58 7.80 9.07
CA ALA A 119 10.34 8.19 7.89
C ALA A 119 10.16 9.68 7.55
N GLN A 120 8.92 10.20 7.60
CA GLN A 120 8.67 11.63 7.37
C GLN A 120 9.39 12.50 8.41
N LEU A 121 9.28 12.16 9.70
CA LEU A 121 9.92 12.93 10.77
C LEU A 121 11.45 12.96 10.62
N VAL A 122 12.08 11.84 10.26
CA VAL A 122 13.53 11.79 10.00
C VAL A 122 13.91 12.67 8.82
N LEU A 123 13.16 12.57 7.71
CA LEU A 123 13.43 13.38 6.50
C LEU A 123 13.19 14.87 6.70
N GLU A 124 12.23 15.25 7.55
CA GLU A 124 11.90 16.64 7.91
C GLU A 124 12.90 17.23 8.93
N SER A 125 13.43 16.42 9.85
CA SER A 125 14.28 16.91 10.95
C SER A 125 15.77 17.01 10.61
N ILE A 126 16.25 16.25 9.63
CA ILE A 126 17.68 16.18 9.30
C ILE A 126 17.91 16.71 7.90
N GLU A 127 18.21 17.99 7.71
CA GLU A 127 18.34 18.58 6.36
C GLU A 127 19.46 17.99 5.50
N GLN A 128 20.49 17.42 6.16
CA GLN A 128 21.65 16.84 5.48
C GLN A 128 21.26 15.59 4.68
N ILE A 129 21.69 15.56 3.41
CA ILE A 129 21.55 14.40 2.53
C ILE A 129 22.69 13.43 2.82
N GLU A 130 22.35 12.16 3.02
CA GLU A 130 23.29 11.08 3.24
C GLU A 130 24.25 10.92 2.05
N SER A 131 25.52 10.59 2.33
CA SER A 131 26.48 10.30 1.28
C SER A 131 26.02 9.11 0.44
N GLY A 132 26.01 9.27 -0.89
CA GLY A 132 25.48 8.26 -1.82
C GLY A 132 24.01 8.48 -2.22
N TYR A 133 23.30 9.39 -1.56
CA TYR A 133 21.96 9.84 -1.97
C TYR A 133 22.03 11.15 -2.76
N SER A 134 21.21 11.24 -3.80
CA SER A 134 20.93 12.48 -4.50
C SER A 134 19.73 13.19 -3.90
N ARG A 135 19.64 14.52 -4.11
CA ARG A 135 18.44 15.29 -3.73
C ARG A 135 17.16 14.70 -4.33
N LYS A 136 17.22 14.18 -5.55
CA LYS A 136 16.09 13.53 -6.22
C LYS A 136 15.61 12.28 -5.46
N GLN A 137 16.52 11.42 -5.03
CA GLN A 137 16.16 10.21 -4.27
C GLN A 137 15.54 10.57 -2.92
N ARG A 138 16.07 11.58 -2.24
CA ARG A 138 15.48 12.07 -0.99
C ARG A 138 14.06 12.63 -1.19
N ASP A 139 13.89 13.47 -2.21
CA ASP A 139 12.59 14.00 -2.63
C ASP A 139 11.60 12.85 -2.96
N GLU A 140 12.08 11.74 -3.54
CA GLU A 140 11.29 10.52 -3.77
C GLU A 140 10.90 9.81 -2.47
N LEU A 141 11.81 9.71 -1.50
CA LEU A 141 11.52 9.14 -0.18
C LEU A 141 10.46 9.97 0.56
N GLU A 142 10.53 11.30 0.50
CA GLU A 142 9.58 12.21 1.14
C GLU A 142 8.16 11.97 0.64
N ILE A 143 7.94 11.98 -0.68
CA ILE A 143 6.61 11.72 -1.25
C ILE A 143 6.15 10.30 -0.94
N ASN A 144 7.04 9.31 -1.05
CA ASN A 144 6.66 7.93 -0.76
C ASN A 144 6.27 7.74 0.71
N ALA A 145 6.87 8.46 1.65
CA ALA A 145 6.50 8.42 3.05
C ALA A 145 5.11 9.06 3.31
N ILE A 146 4.81 10.18 2.67
CA ILE A 146 3.46 10.80 2.71
C ILE A 146 2.41 9.86 2.09
N ARG A 147 2.73 9.21 0.97
CA ARG A 147 1.84 8.24 0.33
C ARG A 147 1.67 6.98 1.18
N GLY A 148 2.72 6.51 1.84
CA GLY A 148 2.67 5.40 2.80
C GLY A 148 1.69 5.70 3.93
N GLU A 149 1.75 6.91 4.50
CA GLU A 149 0.78 7.36 5.51
C GLU A 149 -0.66 7.30 4.99
N ALA A 150 -0.91 7.81 3.78
CA ALA A 150 -2.22 7.74 3.15
C ALA A 150 -2.73 6.29 2.94
N ILE A 151 -1.85 5.38 2.51
CA ILE A 151 -2.15 3.96 2.33
C ILE A 151 -2.47 3.30 3.68
N ALA A 152 -1.69 3.58 4.72
CA ALA A 152 -1.92 3.05 6.05
C ALA A 152 -3.28 3.52 6.62
N TYR A 153 -3.63 4.81 6.48
CA TYR A 153 -4.96 5.30 6.86
C TYR A 153 -6.09 4.65 6.08
N HIS A 154 -5.93 4.45 4.77
CA HIS A 154 -6.90 3.72 3.96
C HIS A 154 -7.10 2.29 4.48
N ASN A 155 -6.01 1.57 4.79
CA ASN A 155 -6.08 0.20 5.30
C ASN A 155 -6.70 0.13 6.71
N LEU A 156 -6.60 1.21 7.50
CA LEU A 156 -7.30 1.38 8.78
C LEU A 156 -8.79 1.76 8.62
N GLY A 157 -9.26 2.04 7.41
CA GLY A 157 -10.63 2.52 7.14
C GLY A 157 -10.85 3.99 7.49
N LEU A 158 -9.78 4.78 7.59
CA LEU A 158 -9.78 6.20 7.93
C LEU A 158 -9.70 7.09 6.68
N ASP A 159 -10.48 6.75 5.66
CA ASP A 159 -10.43 7.35 4.31
C ASP A 159 -10.69 8.86 4.27
N ARG A 160 -11.39 9.41 5.27
CA ARG A 160 -11.74 10.84 5.30
C ARG A 160 -10.52 11.76 5.40
N ILE A 161 -9.41 11.29 5.97
CA ILE A 161 -8.20 12.09 6.19
C ILE A 161 -7.29 12.03 4.94
N VAL A 162 -7.40 10.98 4.14
CA VAL A 162 -6.48 10.72 3.01
C VAL A 162 -6.46 11.84 1.96
N PRO A 163 -7.59 12.45 1.54
CA PRO A 163 -7.54 13.56 0.58
C PRO A 163 -6.73 14.75 1.06
N ASP A 164 -6.80 15.10 2.35
CA ASP A 164 -6.03 16.20 2.93
C ASP A 164 -4.53 15.90 2.86
N ILE A 165 -4.12 14.70 3.27
CA ILE A 165 -2.72 14.25 3.19
C ILE A 165 -2.20 14.32 1.76
N LEU A 166 -2.95 13.80 0.78
CA LEU A 166 -2.50 13.74 -0.60
C LEU A 166 -2.51 15.11 -1.30
N LEU A 167 -3.58 15.89 -1.12
CA LEU A 167 -3.76 17.14 -1.84
C LEU A 167 -3.03 18.32 -1.20
N ASN A 168 -2.94 18.36 0.13
CA ASN A 168 -2.30 19.48 0.84
C ASN A 168 -0.84 19.20 1.19
N ARG A 169 -0.47 17.94 1.47
CA ARG A 169 0.92 17.59 1.84
C ARG A 169 1.70 17.06 0.65
N ALA A 170 1.28 15.97 0.00
CA ALA A 170 2.05 15.40 -1.10
C ALA A 170 2.22 16.39 -2.28
N CYS A 171 1.12 17.03 -2.70
CA CYS A 171 1.16 17.99 -3.82
C CYS A 171 1.92 19.30 -3.53
N SER A 172 2.19 19.64 -2.27
CA SER A 172 2.91 20.88 -1.89
C SER A 172 4.43 20.70 -1.81
N THR A 173 4.92 19.45 -1.75
CA THR A 173 6.35 19.13 -1.79
C THR A 173 7.06 19.71 -3.03
N SER A 174 8.34 20.05 -2.90
CA SER A 174 9.18 20.42 -4.05
C SER A 174 9.27 19.27 -5.06
N ALA A 175 9.43 18.06 -4.55
CA ALA A 175 9.48 16.81 -5.30
C ALA A 175 8.30 16.66 -6.27
N TYR A 176 7.07 16.94 -5.81
CA TYR A 176 5.87 16.79 -6.61
C TYR A 176 5.82 17.87 -7.68
N ARG A 177 6.16 19.12 -7.33
CA ARG A 177 6.17 20.23 -8.28
C ARG A 177 7.20 20.03 -9.39
N ASN A 178 8.39 19.53 -9.05
CA ASN A 178 9.50 19.32 -9.99
C ASN A 178 9.27 18.12 -10.92
N ALA A 179 8.61 17.06 -10.45
CA ALA A 179 8.36 15.83 -11.20
C ALA A 179 6.87 15.49 -11.31
N ARG A 180 6.02 16.49 -11.51
CA ARG A 180 4.56 16.34 -11.49
C ARG A 180 4.03 15.24 -12.42
N HIS A 181 4.57 15.15 -13.63
CA HIS A 181 4.13 14.15 -14.61
C HIS A 181 4.36 12.69 -14.16
N PHE A 182 5.34 12.47 -13.27
CA PHE A 182 5.63 11.18 -12.66
C PHE A 182 4.76 10.93 -11.42
N TRP A 183 4.65 11.93 -10.53
CA TRP A 183 3.95 11.76 -9.24
C TRP A 183 2.43 11.90 -9.29
N GLU A 184 1.90 12.73 -10.19
CA GLU A 184 0.47 13.01 -10.28
C GLU A 184 -0.38 11.74 -10.50
N PRO A 185 0.01 10.79 -11.40
CA PRO A 185 -0.66 9.50 -11.51
C PRO A 185 -0.71 8.71 -10.19
N LEU A 186 0.41 8.64 -9.47
CA LEU A 186 0.55 7.85 -8.24
C LEU A 186 -0.27 8.44 -7.09
N VAL A 187 -0.12 9.76 -6.85
CA VAL A 187 -0.87 10.48 -5.80
C VAL A 187 -2.36 10.42 -6.06
N LYS A 188 -2.79 10.66 -7.31
CA LYS A 188 -4.22 10.65 -7.63
C LYS A 188 -4.82 9.24 -7.68
N ARG A 189 -4.01 8.20 -7.95
CA ARG A 189 -4.43 6.80 -7.77
C ARG A 189 -4.81 6.54 -6.32
N ASP A 190 -3.97 6.95 -5.37
CA ASP A 190 -4.23 6.79 -3.94
C ASP A 190 -5.46 7.62 -3.50
N LEU A 191 -5.65 8.81 -4.09
CA LEU A 191 -6.85 9.62 -3.88
C LEU A 191 -8.11 8.90 -4.36
N ILE A 192 -8.13 8.37 -5.60
CA ILE A 192 -9.28 7.61 -6.12
C ILE A 192 -9.62 6.44 -5.18
N ASN A 193 -8.59 5.72 -4.72
CA ASN A 193 -8.77 4.57 -3.82
C ASN A 193 -9.46 4.96 -2.50
N SER A 194 -9.05 6.07 -1.89
CA SER A 194 -9.69 6.57 -0.67
C SER A 194 -11.12 7.08 -0.92
N LEU A 195 -11.33 7.85 -1.98
CA LEU A 195 -12.67 8.38 -2.33
C LEU A 195 -13.66 7.25 -2.56
N ALA A 196 -13.24 6.16 -3.19
CA ALA A 196 -14.05 4.97 -3.42
C ALA A 196 -14.54 4.31 -2.12
N GLU A 197 -13.89 4.55 -0.98
CA GLU A 197 -14.30 3.99 0.31
C GLU A 197 -15.10 4.98 1.18
N THR A 198 -15.16 6.26 0.79
CA THR A 198 -16.02 7.26 1.44
C THR A 198 -17.51 7.13 1.07
N PRO A 199 -18.47 7.44 1.98
CA PRO A 199 -19.90 7.38 1.65
C PRO A 199 -20.33 8.39 0.57
N ARG A 200 -19.80 9.60 0.63
CA ARG A 200 -20.13 10.72 -0.26
C ARG A 200 -18.89 11.13 -1.05
N PHE A 201 -18.93 10.93 -2.36
CA PHE A 201 -17.90 11.33 -3.31
C PHE A 201 -18.53 11.59 -4.68
N SER A 202 -17.95 12.49 -5.46
CA SER A 202 -18.40 12.79 -6.81
C SER A 202 -17.85 11.79 -7.82
N ILE A 203 -18.72 10.97 -8.41
CA ILE A 203 -18.30 10.07 -9.50
C ILE A 203 -17.79 10.84 -10.72
N ARG A 204 -18.27 12.09 -10.92
CA ARG A 204 -17.81 12.96 -12.00
C ARG A 204 -16.34 13.35 -11.80
N GLU A 205 -15.94 13.66 -10.57
CA GLU A 205 -14.55 14.00 -10.23
C GLU A 205 -13.63 12.80 -10.38
N VAL A 206 -14.08 11.62 -9.91
CA VAL A 206 -13.34 10.37 -10.10
C VAL A 206 -13.15 10.06 -11.58
N ASN A 207 -14.21 10.14 -12.40
CA ASN A 207 -14.12 9.91 -13.84
C ASN A 207 -13.12 10.87 -14.51
N LYS A 208 -13.24 12.18 -14.24
CA LYS A 208 -12.33 13.20 -14.79
C LYS A 208 -10.89 12.91 -14.40
N THR A 209 -10.67 12.57 -13.14
CA THR A 209 -9.34 12.28 -12.58
C THR A 209 -8.74 11.02 -13.19
N ALA A 210 -9.49 9.92 -13.24
CA ALA A 210 -9.04 8.67 -13.84
C ALA A 210 -8.70 8.83 -15.33
N GLN A 211 -9.54 9.54 -16.10
CA GLN A 211 -9.28 9.81 -17.52
C GLN A 211 -8.04 10.69 -17.74
N GLN A 212 -7.84 11.72 -16.89
CA GLN A 212 -6.65 12.56 -16.97
C GLN A 212 -5.38 11.72 -16.73
N ILE A 213 -5.38 10.87 -15.71
CA ILE A 213 -4.24 10.03 -15.37
C ILE A 213 -3.99 8.98 -16.45
N ALA A 214 -5.04 8.34 -16.98
CA ALA A 214 -4.92 7.37 -18.06
C ALA A 214 -4.17 7.98 -19.27
N LYS A 215 -4.50 9.23 -19.66
CA LYS A 215 -3.80 9.95 -20.73
C LYS A 215 -2.32 10.20 -20.41
N ILE A 216 -1.99 10.55 -19.17
CA ILE A 216 -0.58 10.73 -18.74
C ILE A 216 0.16 9.39 -18.83
N CYS A 217 -0.45 8.32 -18.34
CA CYS A 217 0.14 6.99 -18.34
C CYS A 217 0.35 6.46 -19.76
N GLU A 218 -0.65 6.61 -20.65
CA GLU A 218 -0.56 6.24 -22.06
C GLU A 218 0.58 6.98 -22.77
N LYS A 219 0.71 8.30 -22.54
CA LYS A 219 1.79 9.11 -23.11
C LYS A 219 3.18 8.64 -22.65
N ASN A 220 3.28 8.20 -21.40
CA ASN A 220 4.55 7.78 -20.80
C ASN A 220 4.85 6.28 -20.97
N GLY A 221 3.94 5.50 -21.55
CA GLY A 221 4.05 4.04 -21.55
C GLY A 221 3.94 3.39 -20.16
N ASP A 222 3.42 4.11 -19.17
CA ASP A 222 3.25 3.62 -17.79
C ASP A 222 1.95 2.81 -17.66
N GLU A 223 1.98 1.64 -18.28
CA GLU A 223 0.88 0.70 -18.29
C GLU A 223 0.53 0.16 -16.88
N PHE A 224 1.54 0.05 -16.01
CA PHE A 224 1.36 -0.42 -14.63
C PHE A 224 0.52 0.53 -13.81
N THR A 225 0.87 1.82 -13.76
CA THR A 225 0.09 2.81 -13.03
C THR A 225 -1.30 2.97 -13.64
N CYS A 226 -1.42 2.87 -14.98
CA CYS A 226 -2.69 2.88 -15.68
C CYS A 226 -3.64 1.78 -15.18
N LEU A 227 -3.15 0.54 -15.07
CA LEU A 227 -3.92 -0.59 -14.51
C LEU A 227 -4.42 -0.27 -13.09
N LEU A 228 -3.56 0.23 -12.20
CA LEU A 228 -3.92 0.52 -10.82
C LEU A 228 -4.96 1.65 -10.69
N VAL A 229 -4.85 2.68 -11.53
CA VAL A 229 -5.84 3.77 -11.59
C VAL A 229 -7.18 3.26 -12.08
N ARG A 230 -7.18 2.41 -13.10
CA ARG A 230 -8.40 1.83 -13.69
C ARG A 230 -9.06 0.84 -12.74
N GLU A 231 -8.30 0.12 -11.91
CA GLU A 231 -8.82 -0.67 -10.78
C GLU A 231 -9.56 0.21 -9.76
N GLY A 232 -8.95 1.31 -9.31
CA GLY A 232 -9.60 2.24 -8.37
C GLY A 232 -10.85 2.90 -8.97
N TRP A 233 -10.80 3.21 -10.27
CA TRP A 233 -11.94 3.73 -11.01
C TRP A 233 -13.08 2.71 -11.11
N LEU A 234 -12.77 1.45 -11.42
CA LEU A 234 -13.70 0.33 -11.43
C LEU A 234 -14.44 0.20 -10.10
N ARG A 235 -13.72 0.21 -8.97
CA ARG A 235 -14.33 0.16 -7.62
C ARG A 235 -15.31 1.30 -7.38
N SER A 236 -14.92 2.52 -7.77
CA SER A 236 -15.75 3.71 -7.63
C SER A 236 -17.05 3.61 -8.43
N LEU A 237 -16.99 3.05 -9.65
CA LEU A 237 -18.17 2.83 -10.50
C LEU A 237 -19.10 1.77 -9.92
N ILE A 238 -18.56 0.65 -9.42
CA ILE A 238 -19.35 -0.41 -8.76
C ILE A 238 -20.13 0.19 -7.58
N ARG A 239 -19.46 0.94 -6.70
CA ARG A 239 -20.08 1.54 -5.51
C ARG A 239 -21.19 2.55 -5.85
N ARG A 240 -21.11 3.20 -7.01
CA ARG A 240 -22.12 4.15 -7.51
C ARG A 240 -23.18 3.49 -8.39
N GLY A 241 -23.20 2.16 -8.46
CA GLY A 241 -24.17 1.40 -9.27
C GLY A 241 -24.01 1.61 -10.78
N LYS A 242 -22.84 2.07 -11.26
CA LYS A 242 -22.54 2.28 -12.68
C LYS A 242 -22.02 0.99 -13.32
N THR A 243 -22.78 -0.09 -13.17
CA THR A 243 -22.34 -1.47 -13.48
C THR A 243 -21.95 -1.69 -14.94
N LYS A 244 -22.66 -1.10 -15.92
CA LYS A 244 -22.28 -1.20 -17.34
C LYS A 244 -20.89 -0.64 -17.64
N ALA A 245 -20.56 0.51 -17.05
CA ALA A 245 -19.25 1.14 -17.23
C ALA A 245 -18.15 0.37 -16.49
N ALA A 246 -18.47 -0.15 -15.29
CA ALA A 246 -17.59 -1.01 -14.52
C ALA A 246 -17.26 -2.31 -15.28
N GLU A 247 -18.27 -2.98 -15.84
CA GLU A 247 -18.12 -4.21 -16.62
C GLU A 247 -17.21 -4.02 -17.84
N ARG A 248 -17.41 -2.92 -18.58
CA ARG A 248 -16.53 -2.57 -19.70
C ARG A 248 -15.07 -2.43 -19.26
N ILE A 249 -14.80 -1.63 -18.22
CA ILE A 249 -13.42 -1.43 -17.72
C ILE A 249 -12.83 -2.75 -17.24
N PHE A 250 -13.60 -3.55 -16.50
CA PHE A 250 -13.13 -4.84 -16.00
C PHE A 250 -12.77 -5.78 -17.16
N LYS A 251 -13.60 -5.87 -18.20
CA LYS A 251 -13.31 -6.68 -19.39
C LYS A 251 -12.03 -6.23 -20.09
N GLU A 252 -11.89 -4.92 -20.34
CA GLU A 252 -10.69 -4.34 -20.96
C GLU A 252 -9.42 -4.68 -20.16
N GLU A 253 -9.45 -4.55 -18.83
CA GLU A 253 -8.28 -4.89 -17.99
C GLU A 253 -8.00 -6.38 -17.94
N MET A 254 -9.02 -7.24 -17.92
CA MET A 254 -8.84 -8.69 -17.93
C MET A 254 -8.22 -9.19 -19.25
N GLU A 255 -8.57 -8.57 -20.38
CA GLU A 255 -7.94 -8.85 -21.68
C GLU A 255 -6.48 -8.36 -21.75
N ARG A 256 -6.17 -7.27 -21.05
CA ARG A 256 -4.84 -6.67 -21.00
C ARG A 256 -3.89 -7.39 -20.05
N LEU A 257 -4.38 -7.85 -18.90
CA LEU A 257 -3.60 -8.41 -17.80
C LEU A 257 -2.54 -9.46 -18.21
N PRO A 258 -2.81 -10.42 -19.12
CA PRO A 258 -1.83 -11.42 -19.52
C PRO A 258 -0.59 -10.82 -20.22
N ARG A 259 -0.70 -9.61 -20.77
CA ARG A 259 0.37 -8.95 -21.53
C ARG A 259 1.30 -8.11 -20.64
N LEU A 260 1.02 -7.99 -19.34
CA LEU A 260 1.75 -7.12 -18.42
C LEU A 260 2.71 -7.97 -17.55
N PRO A 261 4.00 -8.13 -17.93
CA PRO A 261 4.92 -9.07 -17.28
C PRO A 261 5.32 -8.66 -15.85
N TYR A 262 5.16 -7.39 -15.51
CA TYR A 262 5.50 -6.79 -14.22
C TYR A 262 4.33 -6.76 -13.22
N VAL A 263 3.17 -7.36 -13.56
CA VAL A 263 2.02 -7.39 -12.64
C VAL A 263 2.11 -8.60 -11.70
N GLY A 264 2.63 -8.34 -10.50
CA GLY A 264 2.73 -9.31 -9.41
C GLY A 264 1.39 -9.71 -8.78
N ALA A 265 1.45 -10.64 -7.82
CA ALA A 265 0.28 -11.28 -7.20
C ALA A 265 -0.70 -10.29 -6.55
N LEU A 266 -0.18 -9.29 -5.82
CA LEU A 266 -1.00 -8.26 -5.17
C LEU A 266 -1.88 -7.51 -6.18
N HIS A 267 -1.29 -7.07 -7.28
CA HIS A 267 -1.98 -6.28 -8.30
C HIS A 267 -3.09 -7.09 -8.98
N ARG A 268 -2.83 -8.36 -9.29
CA ARG A 268 -3.84 -9.29 -9.82
C ARG A 268 -4.97 -9.51 -8.83
N ALA A 269 -4.63 -9.68 -7.55
CA ALA A 269 -5.60 -9.88 -6.49
C ALA A 269 -6.53 -8.66 -6.30
N LEU A 270 -6.01 -7.44 -6.46
CA LEU A 270 -6.84 -6.22 -6.44
C LEU A 270 -7.88 -6.23 -7.57
N LEU A 271 -7.46 -6.52 -8.81
CA LEU A 271 -8.37 -6.58 -9.95
C LEU A 271 -9.40 -7.71 -9.81
N PHE A 272 -8.99 -8.91 -9.41
CA PHE A 272 -9.89 -10.05 -9.23
C PHE A 272 -10.91 -9.80 -8.11
N LYS A 273 -10.50 -9.20 -7.00
CA LYS A 273 -11.39 -8.72 -5.93
C LYS A 273 -12.44 -7.75 -6.48
N SER A 274 -12.05 -6.83 -7.35
CA SER A 274 -12.97 -5.89 -7.98
C SER A 274 -13.93 -6.58 -8.97
N GLY A 275 -13.48 -7.62 -9.67
CA GLY A 275 -14.34 -8.50 -10.47
C GLY A 275 -15.38 -9.25 -9.63
N ALA A 276 -14.98 -9.82 -8.49
CA ALA A 276 -15.92 -10.44 -7.55
C ALA A 276 -16.92 -9.42 -6.99
N ARG A 277 -16.49 -8.20 -6.67
CA ARG A 277 -17.40 -7.11 -6.26
C ARG A 277 -18.40 -6.74 -7.37
N LEU A 278 -17.97 -6.72 -8.62
CA LEU A 278 -18.84 -6.45 -9.76
C LEU A 278 -19.91 -7.54 -9.94
N ALA A 279 -19.51 -8.82 -9.94
CA ALA A 279 -20.44 -9.95 -10.04
C ALA A 279 -21.47 -9.94 -8.91
N TRP A 280 -21.02 -9.64 -7.68
CA TRP A 280 -21.91 -9.45 -6.53
C TRP A 280 -22.92 -8.32 -6.75
N ALA A 281 -22.48 -7.17 -7.28
CA ALA A 281 -23.34 -6.03 -7.57
C ALA A 281 -24.35 -6.30 -8.69
N LEU A 282 -23.98 -7.15 -9.65
CA LEU A 282 -24.86 -7.64 -10.74
C LEU A 282 -25.83 -8.75 -10.29
N ARG A 283 -25.69 -9.24 -9.05
CA ARG A 283 -26.42 -10.40 -8.50
C ARG A 283 -26.15 -11.72 -9.24
N ASP A 284 -25.04 -11.80 -9.96
CA ASP A 284 -24.58 -13.02 -10.60
C ASP A 284 -23.79 -13.85 -9.57
N ARG A 285 -24.50 -14.76 -8.90
CA ARG A 285 -23.94 -15.56 -7.79
C ARG A 285 -22.99 -16.64 -8.29
N GLU A 286 -23.22 -17.18 -9.48
CA GLU A 286 -22.37 -18.20 -10.07
C GLU A 286 -21.01 -17.61 -10.43
N VAL A 287 -21.00 -16.51 -11.21
CA VAL A 287 -19.75 -15.82 -11.55
C VAL A 287 -19.07 -15.28 -10.30
N TRP A 288 -19.83 -14.76 -9.32
CA TRP A 288 -19.25 -14.32 -8.05
C TRP A 288 -18.52 -15.46 -7.33
N SER A 289 -19.11 -16.65 -7.23
CA SER A 289 -18.51 -17.81 -6.55
C SER A 289 -17.16 -18.22 -7.19
N ILE A 290 -17.12 -18.27 -8.52
CA ILE A 290 -15.90 -18.57 -9.27
C ILE A 290 -14.83 -17.50 -9.01
N ARG A 291 -15.20 -16.22 -9.16
CA ARG A 291 -14.26 -15.09 -9.01
C ARG A 291 -13.72 -14.96 -7.60
N ILE A 292 -14.57 -15.16 -6.59
CA ILE A 292 -14.12 -15.05 -5.20
C ILE A 292 -13.20 -16.21 -4.82
N ALA A 293 -13.45 -17.42 -5.33
CA ALA A 293 -12.54 -18.56 -5.15
C ALA A 293 -11.17 -18.33 -5.81
N GLU A 294 -11.14 -17.86 -7.06
CA GLU A 294 -9.89 -17.47 -7.74
C GLU A 294 -9.12 -16.40 -6.95
N THR A 295 -9.84 -15.38 -6.46
CA THR A 295 -9.27 -14.27 -5.70
C THR A 295 -8.65 -14.75 -4.39
N VAL A 296 -9.40 -15.52 -3.59
CA VAL A 296 -8.96 -16.03 -2.28
C VAL A 296 -7.81 -17.03 -2.46
N GLY A 297 -7.89 -17.92 -3.45
CA GLY A 297 -6.82 -18.88 -3.74
C GLY A 297 -5.52 -18.22 -4.17
N LEU A 298 -5.57 -17.11 -4.92
CA LEU A 298 -4.41 -16.28 -5.23
C LEU A 298 -3.84 -15.61 -3.96
N MET A 299 -4.70 -14.97 -3.17
CA MET A 299 -4.29 -14.23 -1.96
C MET A 299 -3.68 -15.15 -0.90
N SER A 300 -4.24 -16.34 -0.69
CA SER A 300 -3.74 -17.33 0.26
C SER A 300 -2.32 -17.77 -0.09
N ARG A 301 -2.11 -18.18 -1.35
CA ARG A 301 -0.81 -18.64 -1.84
C ARG A 301 0.25 -17.53 -1.78
N ALA A 302 -0.13 -16.29 -2.09
CA ALA A 302 0.75 -15.13 -2.03
C ALA A 302 0.92 -14.53 -0.62
N GLY A 303 0.21 -15.03 0.40
CA GLY A 303 0.29 -14.50 1.76
C GLY A 303 -0.31 -13.10 1.96
N LEU A 304 -1.28 -12.70 1.13
CA LEU A 304 -1.90 -11.37 1.16
C LEU A 304 -2.97 -11.26 2.27
N THR A 305 -2.56 -11.48 3.52
CA THR A 305 -3.45 -11.62 4.68
C THR A 305 -4.41 -10.44 4.88
N HIS A 306 -3.94 -9.20 4.66
CA HIS A 306 -4.78 -8.02 4.74
C HIS A 306 -5.95 -8.07 3.74
N GLN A 307 -5.69 -8.49 2.50
CA GLN A 307 -6.73 -8.55 1.47
C GLN A 307 -7.79 -9.63 1.78
N ILE A 308 -7.38 -10.76 2.39
CA ILE A 308 -8.31 -11.80 2.85
C ILE A 308 -9.20 -11.27 3.98
N SER A 309 -8.62 -10.54 4.94
CA SER A 309 -9.37 -9.88 6.03
C SER A 309 -10.43 -8.91 5.48
N LEU A 310 -10.06 -8.11 4.48
CA LEU A 310 -11.01 -7.21 3.80
C LEU A 310 -12.15 -7.98 3.12
N ILE A 311 -11.86 -9.09 2.43
CA ILE A 311 -12.88 -9.93 1.79
C ILE A 311 -13.88 -10.48 2.81
N ARG A 312 -13.40 -11.00 3.95
CA ARG A 312 -14.26 -11.46 5.05
C ARG A 312 -15.17 -10.36 5.56
N ARG A 313 -14.64 -9.14 5.74
CA ARG A 313 -15.43 -7.98 6.18
C ARG A 313 -16.53 -7.58 5.18
N ILE A 314 -16.30 -7.74 3.88
CA ILE A 314 -17.24 -7.33 2.83
C ILE A 314 -18.37 -8.35 2.66
N TYR A 315 -18.04 -9.64 2.64
CA TYR A 315 -19.00 -10.70 2.28
C TYR A 315 -19.52 -11.51 3.47
N GLY A 316 -18.90 -11.37 4.66
CA GLY A 316 -19.32 -12.07 5.88
C GLY A 316 -19.34 -13.59 5.70
N SER A 317 -20.40 -14.24 6.18
CA SER A 317 -20.58 -15.69 6.10
C SER A 317 -20.59 -16.24 4.66
N ALA A 318 -20.89 -15.42 3.66
CA ALA A 318 -20.96 -15.87 2.27
C ALA A 318 -19.61 -16.37 1.75
N VAL A 319 -18.48 -15.86 2.25
CA VAL A 319 -17.15 -16.28 1.81
C VAL A 319 -16.55 -17.42 2.63
N GLU A 320 -17.18 -17.81 3.75
CA GLU A 320 -16.64 -18.85 4.63
C GLU A 320 -16.63 -20.23 3.98
N SER A 321 -17.63 -20.56 3.15
CA SER A 321 -17.66 -21.81 2.39
C SER A 321 -16.51 -21.93 1.38
N VAL A 322 -16.05 -20.80 0.84
CA VAL A 322 -14.92 -20.73 -0.09
C VAL A 322 -13.60 -20.83 0.69
N LEU A 323 -13.51 -20.17 1.84
CA LEU A 323 -12.33 -20.21 2.71
C LEU A 323 -12.10 -21.59 3.35
N ALA A 324 -13.14 -22.39 3.52
CA ALA A 324 -13.06 -23.75 4.08
C ALA A 324 -12.48 -24.78 3.10
N GLN A 325 -12.19 -24.40 1.84
CA GLN A 325 -11.62 -25.33 0.86
C GLN A 325 -10.16 -25.68 1.16
N PRO A 326 -9.72 -26.94 0.90
CA PRO A 326 -8.34 -27.36 1.13
C PRO A 326 -7.33 -26.49 0.38
N GLY A 327 -6.26 -26.06 1.05
CA GLY A 327 -5.19 -25.22 0.46
C GLY A 327 -5.36 -23.72 0.66
N ILE A 328 -6.41 -23.28 1.36
CA ILE A 328 -6.54 -21.91 1.86
C ILE A 328 -6.15 -21.92 3.34
N ASP A 329 -4.93 -21.47 3.65
CA ASP A 329 -4.46 -21.44 5.04
C ASP A 329 -5.38 -20.52 5.86
N PRO A 330 -5.95 -20.97 6.99
CA PRO A 330 -6.58 -20.06 7.92
C PRO A 330 -5.54 -19.01 8.32
N ILE A 331 -5.92 -17.73 8.24
CA ILE A 331 -5.06 -16.60 8.65
C ILE A 331 -4.43 -16.98 10.00
N GLU A 332 -3.09 -17.02 10.07
CA GLU A 332 -2.32 -17.12 11.30
C GLU A 332 -2.61 -15.84 12.13
N SER A 333 -3.80 -15.76 12.71
CA SER A 333 -4.18 -14.66 13.57
C SER A 333 -3.72 -14.99 14.97
N ARG A 334 -2.80 -14.16 15.48
CA ARG A 334 -2.38 -14.05 16.89
C ARG A 334 -1.41 -15.13 17.37
N ARG A 335 -0.11 -14.91 17.11
CA ARG A 335 1.01 -15.18 18.02
C ARG A 335 2.31 -14.64 17.40
N ALA A 336 2.62 -13.37 17.70
CA ALA A 336 3.97 -12.79 17.73
C ALA A 336 3.87 -11.37 18.27
#